data_AF-A0A382UAE6-F1
#
_entry.id   AF-A0A382UAE6-F1
#
_cell.length_a   1.000
_cell.length_b   1.000
_cell.length_c   1.000
_cell.angle_alpha   90.00
_cell.angle_beta   90.00
_cell.angle_gamma   90.00
#
_symmetry.space_group_name_H-M   'P 1'
#
loop_
_entity.id
_entity.type
_entity.pdbx_description
1 polymer ?
#
loop_
_entity_poly.entity_id
_entity_poly.type
_entity_poly.pdbx_seq_one_letter_code
_entity_poly.pdbx_strand_id
1 'polypeptide(L)'
;MNISKLGKNALIPFAILLAFVPLINPLGIFSDLRHQSFDTFQVLFPRSALENDPVVVIDIDDESLKIYGQWPWPRNLVAKLVDLTIYSAVTGFDIVFAEPDRTGVNELSKLYEDNPALIEVLSKTADHDEILTQSIKDHGTVVLGMAPNNKLNNSLNINKFGLVLQGDVPNQFLNKYSGIQGNLPVLEAASAGVGSMSIGNDDPIIRTMPT
;
A
#
# COMPACT_ATOMS: atom_id res chain seq x y z
N MET A 1 28.58 60.82 1.03
CA MET A 1 27.69 59.76 1.53
C MET A 1 28.56 58.73 2.25
N ASN A 2 28.38 58.54 3.55
CA ASN A 2 29.32 57.74 4.36
C ASN A 2 29.04 56.23 4.15
N ILE A 3 29.75 55.62 3.20
CA ILE A 3 29.57 54.23 2.72
C ILE A 3 29.59 53.23 3.89
N SER A 4 30.32 53.54 4.97
CA SER A 4 30.37 52.76 6.21
C SER A 4 29.05 52.74 7.00
N LYS A 5 28.35 53.87 7.11
CA LYS A 5 27.02 53.93 7.75
C LYS A 5 25.95 53.25 6.90
N LEU A 6 26.04 53.40 5.58
CA LEU A 6 25.12 52.73 4.64
C LEU A 6 25.30 51.21 4.69
N GLY A 7 26.56 50.72 4.74
CA GLY A 7 26.87 49.31 4.90
C GLY A 7 26.35 48.71 6.21
N LYS A 8 26.56 49.39 7.35
CA LYS A 8 26.02 48.92 8.65
C LYS A 8 24.50 48.85 8.67
N ASN A 9 23.81 49.83 8.07
CA ASN A 9 22.35 49.84 8.04
C ASN A 9 21.77 48.84 7.03
N ALA A 10 22.55 48.40 6.04
CA ALA A 10 22.17 47.37 5.08
C ALA A 10 22.35 45.93 5.61
N LEU A 11 23.13 45.72 6.68
CA LEU A 11 23.34 44.39 7.27
C LEU A 11 22.06 43.80 7.86
N ILE A 12 21.22 44.63 8.49
CA ILE A 12 19.96 44.19 9.09
C ILE A 12 18.98 43.66 8.02
N PRO A 13 18.61 44.43 6.97
CA PRO A 13 17.73 43.91 5.93
C PRO A 13 18.34 42.73 5.16
N PHE A 14 19.67 42.68 5.01
CA PHE A 14 20.35 41.54 4.41
C PHE A 14 20.26 40.27 5.28
N ALA A 15 20.46 40.41 6.61
CA ALA A 15 20.28 39.30 7.54
C ALA A 15 18.83 38.81 7.58
N ILE A 16 17.86 39.74 7.52
CA ILE A 16 16.44 39.41 7.39
C ILE A 16 16.23 38.60 6.10
N LEU A 17 16.70 39.08 4.95
CA LEU A 17 16.59 38.38 3.68
C LEU A 17 17.17 36.95 3.74
N LEU A 18 18.37 36.80 4.33
CA LEU A 18 19.00 35.49 4.52
C LEU A 18 18.18 34.55 5.42
N ALA A 19 17.54 35.08 6.47
CA ALA A 19 16.68 34.30 7.35
C ALA A 19 15.44 33.74 6.64
N PHE A 20 15.00 34.36 5.54
CA PHE A 20 13.90 33.87 4.70
C PHE A 20 14.34 32.88 3.62
N VAL A 21 15.64 32.71 3.35
CA VAL A 21 16.15 31.76 2.34
C VAL A 21 15.67 30.31 2.57
N PRO A 22 15.63 29.78 3.80
CA PRO A 22 15.08 28.43 4.05
C PRO A 22 13.61 28.28 3.67
N LEU A 23 12.81 29.36 3.77
CA LEU A 23 11.39 29.35 3.42
C LEU A 23 11.17 29.24 1.91
N ILE A 24 12.10 29.77 1.11
CA ILE A 24 12.06 29.70 -0.35
C ILE A 24 12.60 28.35 -0.85
N ASN A 25 13.41 27.66 -0.02
CA ASN A 25 14.02 26.36 -0.31
C ASN A 25 14.64 26.29 -1.73
N PRO A 26 15.59 27.18 -2.06
CA PRO A 26 16.16 27.25 -3.41
C PRO A 26 16.77 25.90 -3.80
N LEU A 27 16.38 25.41 -4.98
CA LEU A 27 16.85 24.13 -5.53
C LEU A 27 16.60 22.91 -4.62
N GLY A 28 15.73 23.00 -3.61
CA GLY A 28 15.40 21.86 -2.75
C GLY A 28 16.36 21.61 -1.58
N ILE A 29 17.49 22.33 -1.49
CA ILE A 29 18.64 21.98 -0.64
C ILE A 29 18.26 21.80 0.84
N PHE A 30 17.39 22.65 1.39
CA PHE A 30 17.01 22.55 2.80
C PHE A 30 16.10 21.34 3.06
N SER A 31 15.33 20.94 2.05
CA SER A 31 14.52 19.73 2.14
C SER A 31 15.37 18.48 2.05
N ASP A 32 16.34 18.45 1.13
CA ASP A 32 17.25 17.31 0.98
C ASP A 32 18.10 17.11 2.24
N LEU A 33 18.66 18.20 2.78
CA LEU A 33 19.41 18.15 4.04
C LEU A 33 18.55 17.64 5.20
N ARG A 34 17.29 18.06 5.27
CA ARG A 34 16.35 17.58 6.29
C ARG A 34 16.05 16.09 6.11
N HIS A 35 15.78 15.63 4.89
CA HIS A 35 15.49 14.23 4.61
C HIS A 35 16.70 13.33 4.90
N GLN A 36 17.89 13.71 4.43
CA GLN A 36 19.13 12.99 4.72
C GLN A 36 19.44 12.96 6.22
N SER A 37 19.25 14.08 6.92
CA SER A 37 19.42 14.13 8.38
C SER A 37 18.45 13.16 9.06
N PHE A 38 17.16 13.23 8.71
CA PHE A 38 16.14 12.34 9.25
C PHE A 38 16.48 10.86 9.03
N ASP A 39 16.82 10.48 7.80
CA ASP A 39 17.17 9.09 7.46
C ASP A 39 18.42 8.63 8.23
N THR A 40 19.43 9.49 8.34
CA THR A 40 20.64 9.21 9.12
C THR A 40 20.31 8.97 10.59
N PHE A 41 19.42 9.77 11.18
CA PHE A 41 18.97 9.56 12.55
C PHE A 41 18.19 8.25 12.71
N GLN A 42 17.35 7.86 11.74
CA GLN A 42 16.64 6.57 11.80
C GLN A 42 17.60 5.37 11.75
N VAL A 43 18.68 5.46 10.97
CA VAL A 43 19.70 4.39 10.88
C VAL A 43 20.59 4.33 12.11
N LEU A 44 21.04 5.49 12.62
CA LEU A 44 21.94 5.54 13.78
C LEU A 44 21.23 5.29 15.10
N PHE A 45 19.95 5.67 15.19
CA PHE A 45 19.14 5.57 16.40
C PHE A 45 17.81 4.89 16.06
N PRO A 46 17.82 3.62 15.63
CA PRO A 46 16.60 2.91 15.31
C PRO A 46 15.72 2.80 16.55
N ARG A 47 14.40 2.86 16.34
CA ARG A 47 13.43 2.61 17.41
C ARG A 47 13.72 1.23 18.02
N SER A 48 13.83 1.15 19.34
CA SER A 48 13.90 -0.13 20.04
C SER A 48 12.59 -0.90 19.84
N ALA A 49 12.70 -2.19 19.49
CA ALA A 49 11.53 -3.04 19.36
C ALA A 49 10.73 -3.02 20.67
N LEU A 50 9.41 -2.85 20.55
CA LEU A 50 8.52 -2.97 21.70
C LEU A 50 8.46 -4.44 22.10
N GLU A 51 8.68 -4.74 23.38
CA GLU A 51 8.70 -6.12 23.89
C GLU A 51 7.37 -6.86 23.64
N ASN A 52 6.28 -6.11 23.45
CA ASN A 52 4.94 -6.62 23.14
C ASN A 52 4.35 -5.90 21.92
N ASP A 53 5.11 -5.77 20.82
CA ASP A 53 4.55 -5.24 19.57
C ASP A 53 3.47 -6.21 19.04
N PRO A 54 2.19 -5.79 18.93
CA PRO A 54 1.13 -6.67 18.46
C PRO A 54 1.13 -6.84 16.93
N VAL A 55 2.00 -6.12 16.20
CA VAL A 55 2.02 -6.11 14.74
C VAL A 55 3.02 -7.12 14.21
N VAL A 56 2.54 -8.01 13.33
CA VAL A 56 3.36 -8.94 12.57
C VAL A 56 3.29 -8.56 11.10
N VAL A 57 4.45 -8.36 10.48
CA VAL A 57 4.58 -8.14 9.04
C VAL A 57 4.99 -9.44 8.38
N ILE A 58 4.22 -9.88 7.39
CA ILE A 58 4.52 -11.04 6.55
C ILE A 58 4.97 -10.50 5.21
N ASP A 59 6.27 -10.60 4.93
CA ASP A 59 6.88 -10.11 3.69
C ASP A 59 7.08 -11.25 2.67
N ILE A 60 7.17 -10.89 1.39
CA ILE A 60 7.51 -11.78 0.28
C ILE A 60 8.95 -11.45 -0.13
N ASP A 61 9.89 -12.10 0.54
CA ASP A 61 11.33 -11.92 0.36
C ASP A 61 11.99 -12.96 -0.56
N ASP A 62 13.27 -12.78 -0.85
CA ASP A 62 14.03 -13.71 -1.71
C ASP A 62 14.13 -15.13 -1.13
N GLU A 63 14.08 -15.28 0.20
CA GLU A 63 14.14 -16.60 0.84
C GLU A 63 12.82 -17.36 0.67
N SER A 64 11.69 -16.71 0.92
CA SER A 64 10.36 -17.26 0.68
C SER A 64 10.13 -17.55 -0.81
N LEU A 65 10.59 -16.70 -1.73
CA LEU A 65 10.52 -16.96 -3.16
C LEU A 65 11.34 -18.17 -3.60
N LYS A 66 12.49 -18.45 -2.96
CA LYS A 66 13.27 -19.68 -3.21
C LYS A 66 12.52 -20.93 -2.75
N ILE A 67 11.74 -20.83 -1.67
CA ILE A 67 11.02 -21.96 -1.08
C ILE A 67 9.70 -22.22 -1.81
N TYR A 68 8.91 -21.17 -2.05
CA TYR A 68 7.54 -21.27 -2.56
C TYR A 68 7.41 -20.98 -4.07
N GLY A 69 8.49 -20.49 -4.70
CA GLY A 69 8.53 -20.14 -6.11
C GLY A 69 8.20 -18.69 -6.38
N GLN A 70 8.12 -18.35 -7.67
CA GLN A 70 7.98 -16.99 -8.16
C GLN A 70 6.62 -16.37 -7.84
N TRP A 71 6.63 -15.09 -7.45
CA TRP A 71 5.42 -14.26 -7.35
C TRP A 71 4.83 -13.92 -8.74
N PRO A 72 3.51 -13.78 -8.90
CA PRO A 72 2.45 -14.03 -7.93
C PRO A 72 2.23 -15.51 -7.63
N TRP A 73 2.08 -15.78 -6.34
CA TRP A 73 1.77 -17.10 -5.80
C TRP A 73 0.32 -17.52 -6.12
N PRO A 74 0.07 -18.84 -6.16
CA PRO A 74 -1.28 -19.37 -6.30
C PRO A 74 -2.12 -19.03 -5.05
N ARG A 75 -3.40 -18.76 -5.23
CA ARG A 75 -4.31 -18.25 -4.17
C ARG A 75 -4.58 -19.30 -3.10
N ASN A 76 -4.40 -20.58 -3.41
CA ASN A 76 -4.40 -21.64 -2.40
C ASN A 76 -3.20 -21.55 -1.42
N LEU A 77 -2.06 -20.99 -1.83
CA LEU A 77 -0.92 -20.73 -0.93
C LEU A 77 -1.19 -19.47 -0.10
N VAL A 78 -1.74 -18.42 -0.72
CA VAL A 78 -2.18 -17.22 0.01
C VAL A 78 -3.25 -17.57 1.05
N ALA A 79 -4.18 -18.47 0.74
CA ALA A 79 -5.19 -18.97 1.66
C ALA A 79 -4.58 -19.60 2.92
N LYS A 80 -3.52 -20.41 2.76
CA LYS A 80 -2.79 -20.96 3.91
C LYS A 80 -2.16 -19.89 4.79
N LEU A 81 -1.70 -18.77 4.21
CA LEU A 81 -1.20 -17.65 5.00
C LEU A 81 -2.31 -16.99 5.82
N VAL A 82 -3.51 -16.85 5.23
CA VAL A 82 -4.70 -16.37 5.97
C VAL A 82 -5.06 -17.34 7.10
N ASP A 83 -5.01 -18.65 6.87
CA ASP A 83 -5.31 -19.64 7.90
C ASP A 83 -4.31 -19.57 9.07
N LEU A 84 -3.04 -19.25 8.80
CA LEU A 84 -2.01 -19.08 9.83
C LEU A 84 -2.21 -17.83 10.68
N THR A 85 -2.91 -16.81 10.15
CA THR A 85 -3.19 -15.57 10.87
C THR A 85 -4.56 -15.56 11.57
N ILE A 86 -5.25 -16.71 11.65
CA ILE A 86 -6.60 -16.86 12.21
C ILE A 86 -6.81 -16.25 13.62
N TYR A 87 -5.74 -16.18 14.43
CA TYR A 87 -5.79 -15.62 15.79
C TYR A 87 -5.42 -14.13 15.85
N SER A 88 -5.06 -13.52 14.72
CA SER A 88 -4.84 -12.08 14.63
C SER A 88 -6.16 -11.33 14.83
N ALA A 89 -6.10 -10.13 15.42
CA ALA A 89 -7.28 -9.28 15.51
C ALA A 89 -7.80 -8.90 14.12
N VAL A 90 -6.88 -8.64 13.19
CA VAL A 90 -7.12 -8.26 11.79
C VAL A 90 -5.95 -8.75 10.95
N THR A 91 -6.25 -9.30 9.76
CA THR A 91 -5.26 -9.54 8.70
C THR A 91 -5.48 -8.57 7.56
N GLY A 92 -4.50 -7.70 7.30
CA GLY A 92 -4.54 -6.74 6.19
C GLY A 92 -3.68 -7.21 5.01
N PHE A 93 -4.17 -7.01 3.78
CA PHE A 93 -3.38 -7.24 2.56
C PHE A 93 -2.90 -5.93 1.96
N ASP A 94 -1.58 -5.78 1.79
CA ASP A 94 -0.96 -4.76 0.94
C ASP A 94 -0.81 -5.27 -0.51
N ILE A 95 -1.88 -5.88 -1.04
CA ILE A 95 -1.93 -6.55 -2.35
C ILE A 95 -3.32 -6.34 -2.95
N VAL A 96 -3.39 -6.03 -4.25
CA VAL A 96 -4.66 -6.05 -4.99
C VAL A 96 -4.80 -7.33 -5.79
N PHE A 97 -5.80 -8.15 -5.47
CA PHE A 97 -6.19 -9.34 -6.25
C PHE A 97 -7.14 -8.97 -7.38
N ALA A 98 -6.63 -8.20 -8.35
CA ALA A 98 -7.42 -7.62 -9.44
C ALA A 98 -7.92 -8.63 -10.47
N GLU A 99 -7.23 -9.75 -10.61
CA GLU A 99 -7.43 -10.73 -11.67
C GLU A 99 -7.55 -12.15 -11.09
N PRO A 100 -8.31 -13.05 -11.77
CA PRO A 100 -8.39 -14.46 -11.40
C PRO A 100 -7.03 -15.11 -11.25
N ASP A 101 -6.92 -16.07 -10.35
CA ASP A 101 -5.71 -16.88 -10.24
C ASP A 101 -5.48 -17.69 -11.52
N ARG A 102 -4.39 -17.38 -12.23
CA ARG A 102 -3.96 -18.10 -13.44
C ARG A 102 -3.73 -19.61 -13.22
N THR A 103 -3.51 -20.02 -11.97
CA THR A 103 -3.29 -21.42 -11.58
C THR A 103 -4.56 -22.07 -11.01
N GLY A 104 -5.64 -21.31 -10.89
CA GLY A 104 -6.95 -21.82 -10.51
C GLY A 104 -7.57 -22.67 -11.62
N VAL A 105 -8.48 -23.55 -11.22
CA VAL A 105 -9.19 -24.48 -12.11
C VAL A 105 -9.88 -23.75 -13.25
N ASN A 106 -10.48 -22.59 -13.00
CA ASN A 106 -11.21 -21.83 -14.01
C ASN A 106 -10.29 -21.33 -15.13
N GLU A 107 -9.11 -20.79 -14.80
CA GLU A 107 -8.14 -20.31 -15.79
C GLU A 107 -7.38 -21.45 -16.46
N LEU A 108 -7.02 -22.49 -15.72
CA LEU A 108 -6.38 -23.69 -16.28
C LEU A 108 -7.30 -24.42 -17.26
N SER A 109 -8.61 -24.50 -16.97
CA SER A 109 -9.57 -25.14 -17.88
C SER A 109 -9.72 -24.38 -19.20
N LYS A 110 -9.61 -23.04 -19.17
CA LYS A 110 -9.57 -22.21 -20.39
C LYS A 110 -8.27 -22.43 -21.16
N LEU A 111 -7.13 -22.44 -20.47
CA LEU A 111 -5.82 -22.60 -21.10
C LEU A 111 -5.65 -23.95 -21.81
N TYR A 112 -6.26 -25.01 -21.26
CA TYR A 112 -6.20 -26.37 -21.79
C TYR A 112 -7.53 -26.84 -22.39
N GLU A 113 -8.31 -25.92 -22.98
CA GLU A 113 -9.64 -26.21 -23.54
C GLU A 113 -9.64 -27.37 -24.57
N ASP A 114 -8.54 -27.55 -25.30
CA ASP A 114 -8.36 -28.61 -26.30
C ASP A 114 -8.06 -30.01 -25.71
N ASN A 115 -7.97 -30.15 -24.38
CA ASN A 115 -7.69 -31.41 -23.70
C ASN A 115 -8.82 -31.82 -22.74
N PRO A 116 -9.89 -32.48 -23.24
CA PRO A 116 -11.04 -32.86 -22.43
C PRO A 116 -10.71 -33.75 -21.22
N ALA A 117 -9.71 -34.62 -21.35
CA ALA A 117 -9.28 -35.49 -20.25
C ALA A 117 -8.69 -34.69 -19.09
N LEU A 118 -7.94 -33.62 -19.39
CA LEU A 118 -7.40 -32.73 -18.36
C LEU A 118 -8.50 -31.88 -17.72
N ILE A 119 -9.46 -31.37 -18.50
CA ILE A 119 -10.60 -30.61 -17.97
C ILE A 119 -11.43 -31.47 -17.02
N GLU A 120 -11.67 -32.75 -17.35
CA GLU A 120 -12.40 -33.65 -16.45
C GLU A 120 -11.67 -33.81 -15.10
N VAL A 121 -10.34 -33.89 -15.10
CA VAL A 121 -9.54 -33.96 -13.86
C VAL A 121 -9.61 -32.64 -13.09
N LEU A 122 -9.41 -31.51 -13.76
CA LEU A 122 -9.45 -30.18 -13.15
C LEU A 122 -10.82 -29.88 -12.52
N SER A 123 -11.91 -30.30 -13.14
CA SER A 123 -13.28 -30.10 -12.63
C SER A 123 -13.56 -30.78 -11.28
N LYS A 124 -12.69 -31.69 -10.83
CA LYS A 124 -12.79 -32.37 -9.53
C LYS A 124 -12.07 -31.61 -8.40
N THR A 125 -11.43 -30.50 -8.71
CA THR A 125 -10.70 -29.65 -7.74
C THR A 125 -11.41 -28.30 -7.56
N ALA A 126 -11.27 -27.71 -6.38
CA ALA A 126 -11.82 -26.37 -6.10
C ALA A 126 -10.93 -25.30 -6.74
N ASP A 127 -11.55 -24.20 -7.20
CA ASP A 127 -10.81 -23.08 -7.74
C ASP A 127 -10.02 -22.35 -6.64
N HIS A 128 -8.82 -21.87 -6.96
CA HIS A 128 -7.96 -21.26 -5.96
C HIS A 128 -8.53 -19.94 -5.40
N ASP A 129 -9.26 -19.16 -6.19
CA ASP A 129 -9.92 -17.95 -5.68
C ASP A 129 -11.07 -18.32 -4.73
N GLU A 130 -11.75 -19.47 -4.95
CA GLU A 130 -12.76 -19.99 -4.03
C GLU A 130 -12.14 -20.46 -2.71
N ILE A 131 -10.99 -21.13 -2.77
CA ILE A 131 -10.22 -21.54 -1.57
C ILE A 131 -9.84 -20.31 -0.75
N LEU A 132 -9.27 -19.28 -1.37
CA LEU A 132 -8.92 -18.03 -0.67
C LEU A 132 -10.17 -17.33 -0.12
N THR A 133 -11.26 -17.30 -0.89
CA THR A 133 -12.54 -16.75 -0.44
C THR A 133 -13.03 -17.45 0.83
N GLN A 134 -12.88 -18.77 0.92
CA GLN A 134 -13.29 -19.54 2.10
C GLN A 134 -12.41 -19.25 3.31
N SER A 135 -11.08 -19.24 3.16
CA SER A 135 -10.16 -18.86 4.25
C SER A 135 -10.42 -17.43 4.76
N ILE A 136 -10.73 -16.49 3.87
CA ILE A 136 -11.11 -15.12 4.25
C ILE A 136 -12.38 -15.11 5.11
N LYS A 137 -13.41 -15.88 4.73
CA LYS A 137 -14.66 -16.00 5.51
C LYS A 137 -14.43 -16.64 6.87
N ASP A 138 -13.63 -17.71 6.89
CA ASP A 138 -13.34 -18.46 8.11
C ASP A 138 -12.52 -17.62 9.10
N HIS A 139 -11.63 -16.76 8.59
CA HIS A 139 -10.94 -15.77 9.42
C HIS A 139 -11.85 -14.65 9.92
N GLY A 140 -12.76 -14.14 9.08
CA GLY A 140 -13.81 -13.19 9.49
C GLY A 140 -13.37 -11.75 9.75
N THR A 141 -12.07 -11.44 9.85
CA THR A 141 -11.52 -10.09 10.06
C THR A 141 -10.42 -9.71 9.07
N VAL A 142 -10.48 -10.25 7.85
CA VAL A 142 -9.55 -9.88 6.77
C VAL A 142 -9.97 -8.56 6.12
N VAL A 143 -8.99 -7.68 5.88
CA VAL A 143 -9.14 -6.42 5.13
C VAL A 143 -8.30 -6.48 3.86
N LEU A 144 -8.95 -6.24 2.71
CA LEU A 144 -8.27 -6.23 1.42
C LEU A 144 -7.83 -4.80 1.03
N GLY A 145 -6.75 -4.72 0.27
CA GLY A 145 -6.26 -3.46 -0.29
C GLY A 145 -6.92 -3.11 -1.62
N MET A 146 -7.16 -1.82 -1.86
CA MET A 146 -7.50 -1.25 -3.18
C MET A 146 -6.50 -0.15 -3.51
N ALA A 147 -6.23 0.12 -4.79
CA ALA A 147 -5.32 1.19 -5.18
C ALA A 147 -6.02 2.25 -6.05
N PRO A 148 -5.83 3.56 -5.82
CA PRO A 148 -6.28 4.57 -6.77
C PRO A 148 -5.67 4.35 -8.17
N ASN A 149 -6.48 4.50 -9.22
CA ASN A 149 -6.05 4.22 -10.60
C ASN A 149 -6.68 5.19 -11.62
N ASN A 150 -5.84 6.07 -12.16
CA ASN A 150 -6.25 7.09 -13.14
C ASN A 150 -6.47 6.57 -14.58
N LYS A 151 -6.20 5.28 -14.84
CA LYS A 151 -6.53 4.63 -16.12
C LYS A 151 -7.93 4.04 -16.14
N LEU A 152 -8.57 3.93 -14.97
CA LEU A 152 -9.93 3.43 -14.82
C LEU A 152 -10.89 4.60 -14.60
N ASN A 153 -12.16 4.38 -14.94
CA ASN A 153 -13.26 5.32 -14.68
C ASN A 153 -14.39 4.55 -14.00
N ASN A 154 -14.17 4.25 -12.71
CA ASN A 154 -15.06 3.44 -11.88
C ASN A 154 -15.06 3.99 -10.45
N SER A 155 -16.05 3.59 -9.66
CA SER A 155 -16.15 3.93 -8.23
C SER A 155 -16.19 2.66 -7.39
N LEU A 156 -16.09 2.83 -6.07
CA LEU A 156 -16.28 1.72 -5.14
C LEU A 156 -17.69 1.15 -5.29
N ASN A 157 -17.75 -0.16 -5.49
CA ASN A 157 -19.02 -0.90 -5.55
C ASN A 157 -19.55 -1.23 -4.15
N ILE A 158 -18.65 -1.44 -3.17
CA ILE A 158 -19.01 -1.79 -1.80
C ILE A 158 -18.15 -0.97 -0.82
N ASN A 159 -18.79 -0.18 0.02
CA ASN A 159 -18.11 0.53 1.11
C ASN A 159 -18.13 -0.35 2.37
N LYS A 160 -16.99 -1.01 2.66
CA LYS A 160 -16.79 -1.77 3.90
C LYS A 160 -15.89 -1.04 4.90
N PHE A 161 -16.04 0.28 4.98
CA PHE A 161 -15.29 1.14 5.88
C PHE A 161 -16.21 2.15 6.56
N GLY A 162 -15.82 2.58 7.77
CA GLY A 162 -16.42 3.72 8.43
C GLY A 162 -15.54 4.95 8.22
N LEU A 163 -16.14 6.08 7.83
CA LEU A 163 -15.44 7.36 7.70
C LEU A 163 -16.04 8.37 8.66
N VAL A 164 -15.20 8.93 9.53
CA VAL A 164 -15.57 10.06 10.39
C VAL A 164 -14.88 11.29 9.83
N LEU A 165 -15.68 12.30 9.47
CA LEU A 165 -15.16 13.58 9.00
C LEU A 165 -15.17 14.59 10.14
N GLN A 166 -14.02 15.23 10.38
CA GLN A 166 -13.87 16.25 11.40
C GLN A 166 -13.11 17.45 10.83
N GLY A 167 -13.70 18.64 10.94
CA GLY A 167 -13.11 19.89 10.43
C GLY A 167 -13.58 20.25 9.02
N ASP A 168 -12.65 20.78 8.22
CA ASP A 168 -12.92 21.27 6.87
C ASP A 168 -13.25 20.14 5.88
N VAL A 169 -13.88 20.49 4.76
CA VAL A 169 -14.31 19.51 3.75
C VAL A 169 -13.08 18.86 3.08
N PRO A 170 -12.86 17.54 3.22
CA PRO A 170 -11.62 16.89 2.76
C PRO A 170 -11.35 17.04 1.27
N ASN A 171 -12.40 17.09 0.44
CA ASN A 171 -12.28 17.19 -1.01
C ASN A 171 -11.59 18.46 -1.50
N GLN A 172 -11.31 19.43 -0.62
CA GLN A 172 -10.51 20.62 -0.92
C GLN A 172 -9.00 20.34 -0.89
N PHE A 173 -8.57 19.27 -0.21
CA PHE A 173 -7.16 18.97 0.06
C PHE A 173 -6.70 17.64 -0.52
N LEU A 174 -7.62 16.69 -0.71
CA LEU A 174 -7.29 15.35 -1.21
C LEU A 174 -7.14 15.32 -2.73
N ASN A 175 -6.19 14.50 -3.18
CA ASN A 175 -6.02 14.19 -4.59
C ASN A 175 -7.26 13.47 -5.14
N LYS A 176 -7.68 13.86 -6.35
CA LYS A 176 -8.79 13.21 -7.04
C LYS A 176 -8.25 12.19 -8.01
N TYR A 177 -8.84 11.00 -7.97
CA TYR A 177 -8.53 9.91 -8.89
C TYR A 177 -9.75 9.59 -9.73
N SER A 178 -9.56 9.24 -11.01
CA SER A 178 -10.68 8.90 -11.90
C SER A 178 -11.25 7.52 -11.64
N GLY A 179 -10.50 6.63 -10.99
CA GLY A 179 -10.92 5.28 -10.69
C GLY A 179 -10.09 4.61 -9.60
N ILE A 180 -10.41 3.34 -9.39
CA ILE A 180 -9.80 2.45 -8.39
C ILE A 180 -9.55 1.08 -9.00
N GLN A 181 -8.42 0.49 -8.64
CA GLN A 181 -8.14 -0.92 -8.84
C GLN A 181 -8.58 -1.67 -7.58
N GLY A 182 -9.71 -2.37 -7.70
CA GLY A 182 -10.26 -3.24 -6.65
C GLY A 182 -9.85 -4.71 -6.83
N ASN A 183 -10.37 -5.56 -5.95
CA ASN A 183 -10.15 -7.00 -5.97
C ASN A 183 -11.28 -7.70 -6.74
N LEU A 184 -11.16 -9.02 -6.91
CA LEU A 184 -12.26 -9.84 -7.40
C LEU A 184 -13.50 -9.68 -6.48
N PRO A 185 -14.73 -9.51 -7.05
CA PRO A 185 -15.94 -9.29 -6.26
C PRO A 185 -16.20 -10.37 -5.19
N VAL A 186 -15.82 -11.62 -5.46
CA VAL A 186 -15.98 -12.74 -4.50
C VAL A 186 -15.10 -12.57 -3.26
N LEU A 187 -13.88 -12.06 -3.43
CA LEU A 187 -12.94 -11.77 -2.35
C LEU A 187 -13.40 -10.55 -1.55
N GLU A 188 -13.80 -9.48 -2.23
CA GLU A 188 -14.34 -8.29 -1.56
C GLU A 188 -15.59 -8.63 -0.76
N ALA A 189 -16.51 -9.43 -1.31
CA ALA A 189 -17.73 -9.87 -0.62
C ALA A 189 -17.42 -10.67 0.64
N ALA A 190 -16.39 -11.52 0.63
CA ALA A 190 -15.95 -12.31 1.78
C ALA A 190 -15.21 -11.51 2.85
N SER A 191 -14.45 -10.47 2.46
CA SER A 191 -13.65 -9.67 3.39
C SER A 191 -14.48 -8.89 4.41
N ALA A 192 -13.91 -8.58 5.58
CA ALA A 192 -14.54 -7.73 6.58
C ALA A 192 -14.47 -6.24 6.20
N GLY A 193 -13.42 -5.85 5.48
CA GLY A 193 -13.16 -4.48 5.08
C GLY A 193 -12.40 -4.39 3.77
N VAL A 194 -12.45 -3.21 3.14
CA VAL A 194 -11.55 -2.87 2.04
C VAL A 194 -10.95 -1.49 2.33
N GLY A 195 -9.63 -1.39 2.31
CA GLY A 195 -8.86 -0.19 2.62
C GLY A 195 -8.07 0.32 1.41
N SER A 196 -7.91 1.63 1.30
CA SER A 196 -7.11 2.24 0.24
C SER A 196 -5.62 2.16 0.56
N MET A 197 -4.86 1.61 -0.38
CA MET A 197 -3.40 1.64 -0.43
C MET A 197 -3.01 2.82 -1.30
N SER A 198 -2.32 3.77 -0.71
CA SER A 198 -1.84 4.93 -1.43
C SER A 198 -0.33 4.83 -1.54
N ILE A 199 0.16 4.93 -2.76
CA ILE A 199 1.59 5.04 -3.03
C ILE A 199 1.97 6.46 -2.64
N GLY A 200 3.07 6.62 -1.92
CA GLY A 200 3.55 7.94 -1.52
C GLY A 200 3.96 8.80 -2.73
N ASN A 201 4.77 9.81 -2.45
CA ASN A 201 5.38 10.64 -3.49
C ASN A 201 6.33 9.84 -4.40
N ASP A 202 6.88 10.48 -5.43
CA ASP A 202 7.89 9.90 -6.34
C ASP A 202 9.26 9.64 -5.67
N ASP A 203 9.29 9.45 -4.35
CA ASP A 203 10.48 9.20 -3.54
C ASP A 203 10.58 7.70 -3.22
N PRO A 204 11.75 7.06 -3.40
CA PRO A 204 11.95 5.66 -3.00
C PRO A 204 11.78 5.42 -1.49
N ILE A 205 11.83 6.47 -0.67
CA ILE A 205 11.67 6.39 0.78
C ILE A 205 10.41 7.16 1.19
N ILE A 206 9.44 6.43 1.75
CA ILE A 206 8.19 7.01 2.23
C ILE A 206 8.45 7.75 3.55
N ARG A 207 8.44 9.09 3.49
CA ARG A 207 8.65 9.98 4.66
C ARG A 207 7.41 10.75 5.09
N THR A 208 6.32 10.61 4.34
CA THR A 208 5.04 11.27 4.60
C THR A 208 3.93 10.25 4.45
N MET A 209 2.92 10.35 5.32
CA MET A 209 1.67 9.63 5.08
C MET A 209 1.11 10.09 3.73
N PRO A 210 0.69 9.17 2.86
CA PRO A 210 0.03 9.56 1.63
C PRO A 210 -1.22 10.39 1.95
N THR A 211 -1.36 11.54 1.30
CA THR A 211 -2.53 12.44 1.38
C THR A 211 -3.36 12.38 0.12
#